data_AF-A0A485PGW4-F1
#
_entry.id   AF-A0A485PGW4-F1
#
_cell.length_a   1.000
_cell.length_b   1.000
_cell.length_c   1.000
_cell.angle_alpha   90.00
_cell.angle_beta   90.00
_cell.angle_gamma   90.00
#
_symmetry.space_group_name_H-M   'P 1'
#
loop_
_entity.id
_entity.type
_entity.pdbx_description
1 polymer ?
#
loop_
_entity_poly.entity_id
_entity_poly.type
_entity_poly.pdbx_seq_one_letter_code
_entity_poly.pdbx_strand_id
1 'polypeptide(L)'
;MSLVALKNCGPELQQKFRSETITEEELVGLMNKFVEDVKNRVHQKEGWPDKQMFTYGVSKMGVTVLSRIYARKLSEQRRGDRILLNACCPGW
;
A
#
# COMPACT_ATOMS: atom_id res chain seq x y z
N MET A 1 2.71 4.89 10.86
CA MET A 1 1.38 5.20 10.27
C MET A 1 0.87 4.15 9.27
N SER A 2 1.69 3.67 8.30
CA SER A 2 1.28 2.64 7.32
C SER A 2 0.58 1.42 7.96
N LEU A 3 1.20 0.80 8.99
CA LEU A 3 0.61 -0.34 9.70
C LEU A 3 -0.75 -0.01 10.36
N VAL A 4 -0.88 1.19 10.93
CA VAL A 4 -2.12 1.61 11.61
C VAL A 4 -3.23 1.82 10.57
N ALA A 5 -2.92 2.45 9.44
CA ALA A 5 -3.88 2.63 8.35
C ALA A 5 -4.34 1.27 7.80
N LEU A 6 -3.42 0.33 7.56
CA LEU A 6 -3.76 -1.02 7.09
C LEU A 6 -4.69 -1.76 8.05
N LYS A 7 -4.47 -1.66 9.36
CA LYS A 7 -5.33 -2.29 10.38
C LYS A 7 -6.76 -1.73 10.39
N ASN A 8 -6.95 -0.50 9.90
CA ASN A 8 -8.26 0.14 9.82
C ASN A 8 -8.91 0.00 8.44
N CYS A 9 -8.27 -0.68 7.48
CA CYS A 9 -8.92 -1.08 6.24
C CYS A 9 -9.87 -2.28 6.47
N GLY A 10 -10.86 -2.44 5.60
CA GLY A 10 -11.70 -3.63 5.52
C GLY A 10 -10.90 -4.88 5.11
N PRO A 11 -11.43 -6.10 5.39
CA PRO A 11 -10.72 -7.36 5.17
C PRO A 11 -10.19 -7.57 3.75
N GLU A 12 -10.97 -7.20 2.74
CA GLU A 12 -10.58 -7.34 1.33
C GLU A 12 -9.37 -6.46 0.97
N LEU A 13 -9.39 -5.20 1.39
CA LEU A 13 -8.26 -4.28 1.19
C LEU A 13 -7.04 -4.75 1.97
N GLN A 14 -7.23 -5.24 3.21
CA GLN A 14 -6.15 -5.83 3.99
C GLN A 14 -5.51 -7.02 3.27
N GLN A 15 -6.31 -7.90 2.66
CA GLN A 15 -5.81 -9.03 1.89
C GLN A 15 -5.04 -8.56 0.65
N LYS A 16 -5.60 -7.63 -0.13
CA LYS A 16 -4.94 -7.07 -1.33
C LYS A 16 -3.58 -6.45 -0.99
N PHE A 17 -3.48 -5.62 0.05
CA PHE A 17 -2.23 -4.98 0.44
C PHE A 17 -1.21 -5.93 1.09
N ARG A 18 -1.65 -7.10 1.60
CA ARG A 18 -0.75 -8.16 2.10
C ARG A 18 -0.34 -9.17 1.06
N SER A 19 -0.98 -9.16 -0.11
CA SER A 19 -0.67 -10.10 -1.20
C SER A 19 0.82 -10.11 -1.52
N GLU A 20 1.36 -11.30 -1.71
CA GLU A 20 2.75 -11.51 -2.15
C GLU A 20 2.87 -11.48 -3.68
N THR A 21 1.75 -11.41 -4.39
CA THR A 21 1.67 -11.45 -5.86
C THR A 21 1.09 -10.17 -6.47
N ILE A 22 0.65 -9.21 -5.66
CA ILE A 22 0.14 -7.91 -6.14
C ILE A 22 1.11 -7.28 -7.15
N THR A 23 0.56 -6.75 -8.25
CA THR A 23 1.33 -6.05 -9.28
C THR A 23 1.40 -4.55 -9.00
N GLU A 24 2.31 -3.87 -9.71
CA GLU A 24 2.42 -2.41 -9.60
C GLU A 24 1.17 -1.72 -10.14
N GLU A 25 0.60 -2.25 -11.22
CA GLU A 25 -0.61 -1.75 -11.86
C GLU A 25 -1.84 -1.91 -10.95
N GLU A 26 -1.98 -3.06 -10.28
CA GLU A 26 -3.03 -3.28 -9.28
C GLU A 26 -2.90 -2.31 -8.10
N LEU A 27 -1.67 -2.08 -7.62
CA LEU A 27 -1.41 -1.11 -6.55
C LEU A 27 -1.76 0.32 -6.98
N VAL A 28 -1.36 0.73 -8.19
CA VAL A 28 -1.71 2.04 -8.77
C VAL A 28 -3.23 2.18 -8.86
N GLY A 29 -3.93 1.15 -9.32
CA GLY A 29 -5.40 1.11 -9.36
C GLY A 29 -6.02 1.33 -7.98
N LEU A 30 -5.51 0.65 -6.94
CA LEU A 30 -5.97 0.84 -5.57
C LEU A 30 -5.70 2.25 -5.03
N MET A 31 -4.53 2.82 -5.30
CA MET A 31 -4.20 4.19 -4.86
C MET A 31 -5.08 5.24 -5.54
N ASN A 32 -5.35 5.08 -6.85
CA ASN A 32 -6.28 5.95 -7.58
C ASN A 32 -7.72 5.78 -7.07
N LYS A 33 -8.16 4.54 -6.84
CA LYS A 33 -9.48 4.25 -6.27
C LYS A 33 -9.67 4.93 -4.92
N PHE A 34 -8.67 4.91 -4.04
CA PHE A 34 -8.74 5.63 -2.77
C PHE A 34 -9.00 7.14 -2.96
N VAL A 35 -8.25 7.79 -3.86
CA VAL A 35 -8.43 9.22 -4.15
C VAL A 35 -9.84 9.51 -4.65
N GLU A 36 -10.36 8.67 -5.55
CA GLU A 36 -11.72 8.78 -6.08
C GLU A 36 -12.79 8.53 -5.02
N ASP A 37 -12.66 7.48 -4.21
CA ASP A 37 -13.62 7.13 -3.16
C ASP A 37 -13.67 8.21 -2.06
N VAL A 38 -12.54 8.85 -1.76
CA VAL A 38 -12.49 10.00 -0.84
C VAL A 38 -13.20 11.20 -1.47
N LYS A 39 -12.93 11.51 -2.74
CA LYS A 39 -13.61 12.61 -3.47
C LYS A 39 -15.12 12.42 -3.52
N ASN A 40 -15.57 11.19 -3.75
CA ASN A 40 -16.98 10.80 -3.81
C ASN A 40 -17.61 10.57 -2.42
N ARG A 41 -16.84 10.72 -1.34
CA ARG A 41 -17.27 10.52 0.06
C ARG A 41 -17.81 9.11 0.36
N VAL A 42 -17.36 8.10 -0.37
CA VAL A 42 -17.75 6.69 -0.20
C VAL A 42 -16.63 5.82 0.41
N HIS A 43 -15.46 6.41 0.69
CA HIS A 43 -14.27 5.67 1.15
C HIS A 43 -14.53 4.69 2.32
N GLN A 44 -15.30 5.08 3.35
CA GLN A 44 -15.61 4.17 4.47
C GLN A 44 -16.41 2.94 4.03
N LYS A 45 -17.41 3.14 3.15
CA LYS A 45 -18.23 2.06 2.60
C LYS A 45 -17.39 1.10 1.77
N GLU A 46 -16.42 1.63 1.05
CA GLU A 46 -15.45 0.87 0.26
C GLU A 46 -14.32 0.24 1.10
N GLY A 47 -14.41 0.38 2.44
CA GLY A 47 -13.50 -0.26 3.39
C GLY A 47 -12.19 0.50 3.63
N TRP A 48 -12.03 1.73 3.15
CA TRP A 48 -10.87 2.55 3.48
C TRP A 48 -10.93 3.07 4.92
N PRO A 49 -9.78 3.33 5.55
CA PRO A 49 -9.74 3.80 6.93
C PRO A 49 -10.42 5.17 7.06
N ASP A 50 -11.23 5.31 8.10
CA ASP A 50 -11.96 6.54 8.41
C ASP A 50 -11.12 7.49 9.28
N LYS A 51 -11.09 8.78 8.91
CA LYS A 51 -10.39 9.96 9.48
C LYS A 51 -9.35 10.58 8.53
N GLN A 52 -9.36 11.92 8.47
CA GLN A 52 -8.38 12.71 7.70
C GLN A 52 -6.92 12.31 7.97
N MET A 53 -6.58 11.95 9.22
CA MET A 53 -5.22 11.54 9.61
C MET A 53 -4.73 10.29 8.83
N PHE A 54 -5.62 9.43 8.35
CA PHE A 54 -5.21 8.21 7.64
C PHE A 54 -4.95 8.41 6.15
N THR A 55 -5.22 9.59 5.58
CA THR A 55 -4.87 9.89 4.17
C THR A 55 -3.37 9.73 3.91
N TYR A 56 -2.53 10.31 4.78
CA TYR A 56 -1.08 10.07 4.77
C TYR A 56 -0.73 8.61 5.08
N GLY A 57 -1.50 7.96 5.97
CA GLY A 57 -1.35 6.55 6.28
C GLY A 57 -1.49 5.66 5.03
N VAL A 58 -2.53 5.90 4.22
CA VAL A 58 -2.79 5.18 2.96
C VAL A 58 -1.70 5.46 1.93
N SER A 59 -1.23 6.70 1.79
CA SER A 59 -0.11 6.97 0.87
C SER A 59 1.18 6.24 1.29
N LYS A 60 1.45 6.12 2.59
CA LYS A 60 2.58 5.33 3.11
C LYS A 60 2.35 3.82 3.04
N MET A 61 1.11 3.34 3.02
CA MET A 61 0.81 1.95 2.64
C MET A 61 1.23 1.72 1.18
N GLY A 62 0.88 2.63 0.28
CA GLY A 62 1.33 2.60 -1.13
C GLY A 62 2.84 2.45 -1.25
N VAL A 63 3.62 3.31 -0.56
CA VAL A 63 5.09 3.21 -0.54
C VAL A 63 5.57 1.85 -0.02
N THR A 64 4.97 1.35 1.07
CA THR A 64 5.37 0.09 1.69
C THR A 64 5.15 -1.11 0.76
N VAL A 65 4.00 -1.16 0.09
CA VAL A 65 3.65 -2.24 -0.85
C VAL A 65 4.48 -2.12 -2.13
N LEU A 66 4.72 -0.90 -2.61
CA LEU A 66 5.58 -0.66 -3.77
C LEU A 66 7.01 -1.15 -3.52
N SER A 67 7.55 -0.91 -2.32
CA SER A 67 8.86 -1.47 -1.93
C SER A 67 8.87 -3.00 -1.96
N ARG A 68 7.81 -3.68 -1.51
CA ARG A 68 7.71 -5.15 -1.62
C ARG A 68 7.72 -5.62 -3.07
N ILE A 69 6.95 -4.96 -3.94
CA ILE A 69 6.89 -5.28 -5.37
C ILE A 69 8.27 -5.13 -6.02
N TYR A 70 8.95 -4.02 -5.80
CA TYR A 70 10.26 -3.80 -6.39
C TYR A 70 11.35 -4.70 -5.80
N ALA A 71 11.30 -5.04 -4.51
CA ALA A 71 12.21 -6.03 -3.94
C ALA A 71 12.04 -7.41 -4.61
N ARG A 72 10.79 -7.81 -4.90
CA ARG A 72 10.49 -9.03 -5.66
C ARG A 72 11.03 -8.94 -7.10
N LYS A 73 10.70 -7.86 -7.83
CA LYS A 73 11.20 -7.63 -9.20
C LYS A 73 12.74 -7.67 -9.27
N LEU A 74 13.43 -7.04 -8.32
CA LEU A 74 14.90 -7.06 -8.23
C LEU A 74 15.44 -8.48 -7.99
N SER A 75 14.78 -9.26 -7.13
CA SER A 75 15.18 -10.65 -6.85
C SER A 75 15.00 -11.57 -8.06
N GLU A 76 13.96 -11.33 -8.87
CA GLU A 76 13.66 -12.10 -10.09
C GLU A 76 14.54 -11.70 -11.27
N GLN A 77 14.73 -10.38 -11.48
CA GLN A 77 15.36 -9.84 -12.68
C GLN A 77 16.86 -9.55 -12.52
N ARG A 78 17.34 -9.34 -11.29
CA ARG A 78 18.70 -8.86 -10.98
C ARG A 78 19.37 -9.62 -9.83
N ARG A 79 19.12 -10.93 -9.73
CA ARG A 79 19.56 -11.80 -8.61
C ARG A 79 21.08 -11.73 -8.30
N GLY A 80 21.91 -11.47 -9.31
CA GLY A 80 23.38 -11.39 -9.17
C GLY A 80 23.92 -10.07 -8.64
N ASP A 81 23.13 -9.00 -8.69
CA ASP A 81 23.62 -7.63 -8.49
C ASP A 81 23.71 -7.24 -7.01
N ARG A 82 23.25 -8.12 -6.10
CA ARG A 82 23.27 -7.93 -4.64
C ARG A 82 22.58 -6.64 -4.17
N ILE A 83 21.55 -6.21 -4.90
CA ILE A 83 20.73 -5.04 -4.55
C ILE A 83 19.73 -5.42 -3.46
N LEU A 84 19.66 -4.63 -2.39
CA LEU A 84 18.68 -4.78 -1.31
C LEU A 84 17.75 -3.56 -1.29
N LEU A 85 16.44 -3.80 -1.17
CA LEU A 85 15.43 -2.75 -1.14
C LEU A 85 14.44 -3.03 -0.01
N ASN A 86 14.20 -2.03 0.83
CA ASN A 86 13.31 -2.11 1.99
C ASN A 86 12.51 -0.81 2.17
N ALA A 87 11.36 -0.92 2.84
CA ALA A 87 10.66 0.23 3.41
C ALA A 87 10.95 0.33 4.90
N CYS A 88 11.02 1.53 5.45
CA CYS A 88 11.24 1.77 6.87
C CYS A 88 10.34 2.89 7.42
N CYS A 89 10.27 2.97 8.75
CA CYS A 89 9.63 4.06 9.48
C CYS A 89 10.68 4.63 10.44
N PRO A 90 11.04 5.93 10.33
CA PRO A 90 12.14 6.51 11.13
C PRO A 90 11.79 6.72 12.61
N GLY A 91 10.51 6.58 12.99
CA GLY A 91 10.04 6.91 14.33
C GLY A 91 9.43 8.31 14.39
N TRP A 92 9.20 8.77 15.62
CA TRP A 92 8.70 10.10 15.95
C TRP A 92 9.63 10.72 16.98
#